data_AF-A0A8D8YYR5-F1
#
_entry.id   AF-A0A8D8YYR5-F1
#
_cell.length_a   1.000
_cell.length_b   1.000
_cell.length_c   1.000
_cell.angle_alpha   90.00
_cell.angle_beta   90.00
_cell.angle_gamma   90.00
#
_symmetry.space_group_name_H-M   'P 1'
#
loop_
_entity.id
_entity.type
_entity.pdbx_description
1 polymer ?
#
loop_
_entity_poly.entity_id
_entity_poly.type
_entity_poly.pdbx_seq_one_letter_code
_entity_poly.pdbx_strand_id
1 'polypeptide(L)'
;MCGIFCLLYSSSSDESRAQSTIDTCLGPVQRRGPDSFKQLTISEDCTTCTFLASVRWTQGATMSVQPLEDGEGNVLLWNGDVYSLTSEGNSASNEPSSESDTSQVFHRFCKFGVVKTLKH
;
A
#
# COMPACT_ATOMS: atom_id res chain seq x y z
N MET A 1 -11.93 2.57 6.81
CA MET A 1 -11.21 1.71 5.85
C MET A 1 -10.38 2.58 4.95
N CYS A 2 -9.20 2.13 4.54
CA CYS A 2 -8.36 2.83 3.61
C CYS A 2 -8.99 2.87 2.20
N GLY A 3 -8.53 3.79 1.36
CA GLY A 3 -8.80 3.80 -0.08
C GLY A 3 -7.51 3.53 -0.83
N ILE A 4 -7.54 2.63 -1.81
CA ILE A 4 -6.38 2.33 -2.65
C ILE A 4 -6.80 2.36 -4.11
N PHE A 5 -5.90 2.82 -4.97
CA PHE A 5 -6.07 2.88 -6.42
C PHE A 5 -4.72 2.69 -7.10
N CYS A 6 -4.74 2.02 -8.26
CA CYS A 6 -3.57 1.79 -9.09
C CYS A 6 -4.02 1.88 -10.56
N LEU A 7 -3.25 2.63 -11.36
CA LEU A 7 -3.45 2.77 -12.80
C LEU A 7 -2.13 2.54 -13.52
N LEU A 8 -2.11 1.55 -14.42
CA LEU A 8 -1.01 1.30 -15.34
C LEU A 8 -1.43 1.78 -16.73
N TYR A 9 -0.55 2.52 -17.41
CA TYR A 9 -0.80 3.03 -18.75
C TYR A 9 0.49 3.19 -19.55
N SER A 10 0.35 3.21 -20.88
CA SER A 10 1.47 3.49 -21.78
C SER A 10 1.70 5.00 -21.88
N SER A 11 2.91 5.46 -21.61
CA SER A 11 3.24 6.89 -21.47
C SER A 11 3.16 7.67 -22.79
N SER A 12 3.20 7.00 -23.94
CA SER A 12 3.25 7.67 -25.25
C SER A 12 1.89 8.07 -25.84
N SER A 13 0.78 7.49 -25.35
CA SER A 13 -0.53 7.61 -26.01
C SER A 13 -1.70 7.90 -25.08
N ASP A 14 -1.55 7.65 -23.77
CA ASP A 14 -2.69 7.61 -22.85
C ASP A 14 -2.58 8.59 -21.66
N GLU A 15 -1.61 9.52 -21.64
CA GLU A 15 -1.40 10.43 -20.51
C GLU A 15 -2.64 11.26 -20.15
N SER A 16 -3.32 11.85 -21.13
CA SER A 16 -4.51 12.68 -20.87
C SER A 16 -5.68 11.87 -20.31
N ARG A 17 -5.87 10.64 -20.80
CA ARG A 17 -6.87 9.69 -20.30
C ARG A 17 -6.50 9.19 -18.91
N ALA A 18 -5.21 8.94 -18.68
CA ALA A 18 -4.71 8.51 -17.39
C ALA A 18 -4.92 9.59 -16.34
N GLN A 19 -4.58 10.84 -16.65
CA GLN A 19 -4.81 11.98 -15.76
C GLN A 19 -6.31 12.15 -15.46
N SER A 20 -7.18 12.09 -16.47
CA SER A 20 -8.63 12.15 -16.26
C SER A 20 -9.15 11.03 -15.36
N THR A 21 -8.58 9.82 -15.48
CA THR A 21 -8.92 8.68 -14.62
C THR A 21 -8.45 8.93 -13.17
N ILE A 22 -7.22 9.40 -12.99
CA ILE A 22 -6.66 9.77 -11.68
C ILE A 22 -7.53 10.83 -10.99
N ASP A 23 -7.88 11.91 -11.70
CA ASP A 23 -8.70 13.01 -11.18
C ASP A 23 -10.10 12.52 -10.76
N THR A 24 -10.69 11.63 -11.55
CA THR A 24 -11.99 11.02 -11.26
C THR A 24 -11.93 10.16 -9.99
N CYS A 25 -10.83 9.45 -9.77
CA CYS A 25 -10.66 8.55 -8.64
C CYS A 25 -10.15 9.25 -7.37
N LEU A 26 -9.53 10.43 -7.47
CA LEU A 26 -8.91 11.14 -6.36
C LEU A 26 -9.87 11.38 -5.18
N GLY A 27 -11.00 12.02 -5.45
CA GLY A 27 -12.00 12.33 -4.43
C GLY A 27 -12.59 11.08 -3.75
N PRO A 28 -13.07 10.07 -4.50
CA PRO A 28 -13.51 8.79 -3.94
C PRO A 28 -12.46 8.10 -3.06
N VAL A 29 -11.19 8.09 -3.48
CA VAL A 29 -10.10 7.50 -2.70
C VAL A 29 -9.91 8.28 -1.40
N GLN A 30 -9.75 9.61 -1.46
CA GLN A 30 -9.54 10.45 -0.27
C GLN A 30 -10.66 10.33 0.78
N ARG A 31 -11.92 10.19 0.36
CA ARG A 31 -13.05 10.05 1.31
C ARG A 31 -13.01 8.78 2.15
N ARG A 32 -12.30 7.73 1.73
CA ARG A 32 -12.19 6.48 2.50
C ARG A 32 -11.26 6.65 3.70
N GLY A 33 -10.09 7.26 3.48
CA GLY A 33 -9.04 7.51 4.48
C GLY A 33 -8.78 8.99 4.71
N PRO A 34 -9.44 9.64 5.68
CA PRO A 34 -9.29 11.08 5.91
C PRO A 34 -7.98 11.48 6.61
N ASP A 35 -7.22 10.53 7.16
CA ASP A 35 -6.10 10.83 8.06
C ASP A 35 -4.77 11.06 7.31
N SER A 36 -4.59 10.39 6.17
CA SER A 36 -3.51 10.74 5.24
C SER A 36 -3.86 10.34 3.81
N PHE A 37 -3.20 11.00 2.86
CA PHE A 37 -3.25 10.68 1.45
C PHE A 37 -1.85 10.81 0.86
N LYS A 38 -1.45 9.85 0.02
CA LYS A 38 -0.22 9.94 -0.76
C LYS A 38 -0.43 9.34 -2.15
N GLN A 39 0.19 9.99 -3.12
CA GLN A 39 0.30 9.54 -4.50
C GLN A 39 1.75 9.18 -4.79
N LEU A 40 1.96 8.10 -5.53
CA LEU A 40 3.25 7.69 -6.06
C LEU A 40 3.09 7.40 -7.55
N THR A 41 3.92 7.99 -8.39
CA THR A 41 3.96 7.71 -9.83
C THR A 41 5.36 7.21 -10.19
N ILE A 42 5.42 6.04 -10.83
CA ILE A 42 6.65 5.41 -11.30
C ILE A 42 6.54 5.28 -12.82
N SER A 43 7.57 5.69 -13.54
CA SER A 43 7.66 5.54 -14.99
C SER A 43 8.91 4.76 -15.35
N GLU A 44 8.76 3.68 -16.10
CA GLU A 44 9.86 2.85 -16.59
C GLU A 44 9.58 2.48 -18.06
N ASP A 45 10.57 2.74 -18.92
CA ASP A 45 10.45 2.64 -20.38
C ASP A 45 9.21 3.36 -20.95
N CYS A 46 8.28 2.60 -21.53
CA CYS A 46 7.04 3.11 -22.10
C CYS A 46 5.83 2.92 -21.17
N THR A 47 6.05 2.54 -19.91
CA THR A 47 4.99 2.24 -18.95
C THR A 47 5.05 3.20 -17.77
N THR A 48 3.91 3.77 -17.41
CA THR A 48 3.74 4.55 -16.19
C THR A 48 2.70 3.89 -15.30
N CYS A 49 2.99 3.85 -14.00
CA CYS A 49 2.08 3.40 -12.97
C CYS A 49 1.85 4.51 -11.94
N THR A 50 0.59 4.89 -11.71
CA THR A 50 0.19 5.81 -10.65
C THR A 50 -0.59 5.09 -9.58
N PHE A 51 -0.15 5.24 -8.34
CA PHE A 51 -0.75 4.69 -7.13
C PHE A 51 -1.31 5.84 -6.28
N LEU A 52 -2.55 5.70 -5.81
CA LEU A 52 -3.14 6.59 -4.82
C LEU A 52 -3.53 5.77 -3.59
N ALA A 53 -3.18 6.24 -2.41
CA ALA A 53 -3.67 5.64 -1.18
C ALA A 53 -4.12 6.71 -0.19
N SER A 54 -5.22 6.41 0.49
CA SER A 54 -5.73 7.17 1.61
C SER A 54 -5.84 6.25 2.83
N VAL A 55 -5.34 6.71 3.98
CA VAL A 55 -5.32 5.91 5.20
C VAL A 55 -6.38 6.42 6.15
N ARG A 56 -7.16 5.49 6.71
CA ARG A 56 -7.94 5.73 7.93
C ARG A 56 -7.24 5.01 9.07
N TRP A 57 -6.69 5.77 10.01
CA TRP A 57 -6.02 5.21 11.15
C TRP A 57 -7.03 4.73 12.19
N THR A 58 -7.00 3.44 12.50
CA THR A 58 -7.95 2.84 13.46
C THR A 58 -7.29 1.97 14.52
N GLN A 59 -6.08 1.44 14.29
CA GLN A 59 -5.37 0.54 15.19
C GLN A 59 -3.84 0.68 15.04
N GLY A 60 -3.08 0.46 16.11
CA GLY A 60 -1.60 0.59 16.16
C GLY A 60 -1.12 1.86 16.87
N ALA A 61 0.18 1.95 17.18
CA ALA A 61 0.76 3.12 17.85
C ALA A 61 1.09 4.26 16.87
N THR A 62 1.50 3.93 15.65
CA THR A 62 1.92 4.89 14.63
C THR A 62 1.29 4.60 13.27
N MET A 63 0.66 5.62 12.66
CA MET A 63 0.07 5.51 11.33
C MET A 63 1.14 5.24 10.26
N SER A 64 0.92 4.23 9.42
CA SER A 64 1.73 3.98 8.23
C SER A 64 1.10 4.64 7.01
N VAL A 65 1.74 5.69 6.49
CA VAL A 65 1.36 6.32 5.22
C VAL A 65 1.73 5.38 4.08
N GLN A 66 0.84 5.26 3.09
CA GLN A 66 0.99 4.38 1.92
C GLN A 66 0.82 5.21 0.64
N PRO A 67 1.32 4.81 -0.54
CA PRO A 67 2.04 3.56 -0.84
C PRO A 67 3.41 3.45 -0.15
N LEU A 68 3.82 2.22 0.17
CA LEU A 68 5.18 1.90 0.65
C LEU A 68 6.00 1.33 -0.53
N GLU A 69 7.28 1.67 -0.58
CA GLU A 69 8.21 1.23 -1.63
C GLU A 69 9.46 0.63 -0.96
N ASP A 70 9.93 -0.52 -1.46
CA ASP A 70 11.17 -1.14 -0.97
C ASP A 70 12.40 -0.70 -1.77
N GLY A 71 13.58 -1.19 -1.40
CA GLY A 71 14.83 -0.85 -2.08
C GLY A 71 14.96 -1.38 -3.51
N GLU A 72 14.08 -2.30 -3.92
CA GLU A 72 14.07 -2.94 -5.23
C GLU A 72 12.97 -2.36 -6.15
N GLY A 73 12.29 -1.29 -5.71
CA GLY A 73 11.23 -0.62 -6.46
C GLY A 73 9.85 -1.30 -6.37
N ASN A 74 9.68 -2.29 -5.50
CA ASN A 74 8.37 -2.91 -5.30
C ASN A 74 7.47 -1.99 -4.47
N VAL A 75 6.19 -1.87 -4.87
CA VAL A 75 5.22 -1.00 -4.22
C VAL A 75 4.11 -1.81 -3.55
N LEU A 76 3.82 -1.51 -2.27
CA LEU A 76 2.71 -2.07 -1.51
C LEU A 76 1.65 -1.01 -1.20
N LEU A 77 0.38 -1.39 -1.48
CA LEU A 77 -0.82 -0.77 -0.96
C LEU A 77 -1.65 -1.83 -0.23
N TRP A 78 -2.09 -1.53 0.98
CA TRP A 78 -2.79 -2.44 1.87
C TRP A 78 -4.07 -1.80 2.43
N ASN A 79 -5.21 -2.44 2.17
CA ASN A 79 -6.48 -2.12 2.80
C ASN A 79 -7.07 -3.40 3.39
N GLY A 80 -6.74 -3.66 4.65
CA GLY A 80 -7.21 -4.81 5.41
C GLY A 80 -6.65 -4.78 6.83
N ASP A 81 -7.13 -5.70 7.65
CA ASP A 81 -6.69 -5.87 9.03
C ASP A 81 -5.98 -7.23 9.17
N VAL A 82 -4.93 -7.29 9.99
CA VAL A 82 -4.11 -8.47 10.20
C VAL A 82 -4.29 -8.96 11.62
N TYR A 83 -5.04 -10.06 11.78
CA TYR A 83 -5.36 -10.60 13.11
C TYR A 83 -4.35 -11.64 13.62
N SER A 84 -3.52 -12.23 12.75
CA SER A 84 -2.68 -13.39 13.10
C SER A 84 -1.46 -13.55 12.17
N LEU A 85 -0.56 -12.57 12.13
CA LEU A 85 0.79 -12.83 11.61
C LEU A 85 1.60 -13.55 12.69
N THR A 86 1.55 -14.87 12.70
CA THR A 86 2.46 -15.66 13.53
C THR A 86 3.89 -15.42 13.02
N SER A 87 4.75 -14.96 13.92
CA SER A 87 6.19 -14.99 13.68
C SER A 87 6.58 -16.46 13.61
N GLU A 88 6.76 -17.00 12.40
CA GLU A 88 7.38 -18.33 12.28
C GLU A 88 8.77 -18.26 12.93
N GLY A 89 8.90 -18.84 14.12
CA GLY A 89 10.16 -18.93 14.87
C GLY A 89 10.26 -18.13 16.18
N ASN A 90 9.22 -17.37 16.61
CA ASN A 90 9.23 -16.75 17.93
C ASN A 90 8.01 -17.19 18.74
N SER A 91 8.27 -17.89 19.85
CA SER A 91 7.28 -18.15 20.90
C SER A 91 6.60 -16.84 21.27
N ALA A 92 5.27 -16.86 21.28
CA ALA A 92 4.37 -15.76 21.62
C ALA A 92 4.96 -14.76 22.63
N SER A 93 5.58 -13.69 22.14
CA SER A 93 5.60 -12.44 22.86
C SER A 93 4.20 -11.86 22.69
N ASN A 94 3.37 -11.99 23.72
CA ASN A 94 2.02 -11.39 23.81
C ASN A 94 2.05 -9.85 23.85
N GLU A 95 3.15 -9.23 23.43
CA GLU A 95 3.24 -7.79 23.30
C GLU A 95 2.58 -7.41 21.97
N PRO A 96 1.53 -6.58 21.97
CA PRO A 96 0.97 -6.05 20.74
C PRO A 96 2.10 -5.33 20.00
N SER A 97 2.38 -5.77 18.77
CA SER A 97 3.35 -5.08 17.93
C SER A 97 2.91 -3.62 17.81
N SER A 98 3.79 -2.69 18.20
CA SER A 98 3.54 -1.25 18.02
C SER A 98 3.41 -0.85 16.55
N GLU A 99 3.90 -1.73 15.67
CA GLU A 99 3.90 -1.62 14.23
C GLU A 99 2.50 -1.84 13.62
N SER A 100 2.15 -0.99 12.66
CA SER A 100 0.89 -1.11 11.91
C SER A 100 0.83 -2.38 11.08
N ASP A 101 -0.38 -2.91 10.83
CA ASP A 101 -0.59 -4.07 9.95
C ASP A 101 0.03 -3.90 8.57
N THR A 102 -0.05 -2.69 8.03
CA THR A 102 0.56 -2.35 6.73
C THR A 102 2.07 -2.56 6.76
N SER A 103 2.72 -2.11 7.83
CA SER A 103 4.17 -2.23 8.01
C SER A 103 4.58 -3.68 8.25
N GLN A 104 3.79 -4.45 9.02
CA GLN A 104 4.01 -5.89 9.20
C GLN A 104 3.94 -6.66 7.87
N VAL A 105 2.92 -6.38 7.04
CA VAL A 105 2.78 -6.98 5.70
C VAL A 105 3.93 -6.56 4.80
N PHE A 106 4.31 -5.28 4.83
CA PHE A 106 5.43 -4.76 4.07
C PHE A 106 6.75 -5.43 4.45
N HIS A 107 7.05 -5.57 5.73
CA HIS A 107 8.25 -6.25 6.20
C HIS A 107 8.31 -7.71 5.73
N ARG A 108 7.21 -8.45 5.85
CA ARG A 108 7.15 -9.83 5.34
C ARG A 108 7.29 -9.88 3.83
N PHE A 109 6.63 -8.97 3.11
CA PHE A 109 6.75 -8.82 1.67
C PHE A 109 8.21 -8.62 1.25
N CYS A 110 8.94 -7.70 1.87
CA CYS A 110 10.36 -7.48 1.59
C CYS A 110 11.23 -8.71 1.94
N LYS A 111 10.89 -9.43 3.01
CA LYS A 111 11.70 -10.56 3.51
C LYS A 111 11.47 -11.87 2.74
N PHE A 112 10.24 -12.13 2.32
CA PHE A 112 9.82 -13.44 1.83
C PHE A 112 9.17 -13.41 0.44
N GLY A 113 8.89 -12.23 -0.11
CA GLY A 113 8.15 -12.02 -1.35
C GLY A 113 6.64 -12.25 -1.21
N VAL A 114 5.87 -11.86 -2.23
CA VAL A 114 4.40 -11.88 -2.23
C VAL A 114 3.81 -13.22 -1.78
N VAL A 115 4.27 -14.31 -2.39
CA VAL A 115 3.64 -15.63 -2.23
C VAL A 115 3.71 -16.13 -0.79
N LYS A 116 4.85 -15.96 -0.12
CA LYS A 116 5.05 -16.39 1.27
C LYS A 116 4.48 -15.39 2.28
N THR A 117 4.28 -14.15 1.89
CA THR A 117 3.57 -13.17 2.74
C THR A 117 2.08 -13.46 2.82
N LEU A 118 1.47 -13.92 1.71
CA LEU A 118 0.05 -14.21 1.64
C LEU A 118 -0.32 -15.63 2.09
N LYS A 119 0.63 -16.57 2.04
CA LYS A 119 0.45 -17.92 2.59
C LYS A 119 0.85 -17.89 4.06
N HIS A 120 -0.15 -17.96 4.93
CA HIS A 120 0.01 -18.02 6.38
C HIS A 120 0.99 -19.10 6.82
#